data_AF-B9TF61-F1
#
_entry.id   AF-B9TF61-F1
#
_cell.length_a   1.000
_cell.length_b   1.000
_cell.length_c   1.000
_cell.angle_alpha   90.00
_cell.angle_beta   90.00
_cell.angle_gamma   90.00
#
_symmetry.space_group_name_H-M   'P 1'
#
loop_
_entity.id
_entity.type
_entity.pdbx_description
1 polymer ?
#
loop_
_entity_poly.entity_id
_entity_poly.type
_entity_poly.pdbx_seq_one_letter_code
_entity_poly.pdbx_strand_id
1 'polypeptide(L)'
;TPWNFQIGKAKDQIVVRKPATPDGELEVRVGGCEGERIAAIPLGKAGRGPGLGTVSGALPAREGAHDLCFSFTAKGLDPMPALDRVTLTTAGQ
;
A
#
# COMPACT_ATOMS: atom_id res chain seq x y z
N THR A 1 -0.29 -14.04 24.49
CA THR A 1 -1.52 -13.38 23.97
C THR A 1 -1.80 -13.97 22.59
N PRO A 2 -2.98 -14.55 22.32
CA PRO A 2 -3.12 -15.53 21.24
C PRO A 2 -3.66 -14.88 19.95
N TRP A 3 -2.80 -14.61 18.97
CA TRP A 3 -3.21 -14.17 17.64
C TRP A 3 -2.26 -14.78 16.57
N ASN A 4 -2.82 -15.60 15.68
CA ASN A 4 -2.24 -16.15 14.44
C ASN A 4 -1.30 -17.38 14.49
N PHE A 5 -1.48 -18.33 15.41
CA PHE A 5 -0.74 -19.62 15.36
C PHE A 5 -1.07 -20.51 14.13
N GLN A 6 -2.15 -20.20 13.39
CA GLN A 6 -2.53 -20.91 12.17
C GLN A 6 -1.83 -20.37 10.90
N ILE A 7 -1.15 -19.23 10.98
CA ILE A 7 -0.30 -18.70 9.90
C ILE A 7 1.11 -19.28 10.07
N GLY A 8 1.23 -20.61 10.11
CA GLY A 8 2.53 -21.29 10.16
C GLY A 8 3.22 -21.20 8.81
N LYS A 9 3.09 -22.26 8.01
CA LYS A 9 3.59 -22.31 6.61
C LYS A 9 2.78 -21.46 5.62
N ALA A 10 1.57 -21.03 5.99
CA ALA A 10 0.72 -20.22 5.12
C ALA A 10 1.32 -18.84 4.81
N LYS A 11 2.20 -18.32 5.69
CA LYS A 11 2.94 -17.07 5.44
C LYS A 11 3.77 -17.12 4.15
N ASP A 12 4.29 -18.30 3.80
CA ASP A 12 5.13 -18.51 2.61
C ASP A 12 4.31 -18.43 1.32
N GLN A 13 2.98 -18.52 1.42
CA GLN A 13 2.04 -18.36 0.30
C GLN A 13 1.53 -16.91 0.17
N ILE A 14 1.83 -16.04 1.14
CA ILE A 14 1.41 -14.64 1.07
C ILE A 14 2.27 -13.95 0.01
N VAL A 15 1.64 -13.57 -1.09
CA VAL A 15 2.29 -12.87 -2.18
C VAL A 15 2.55 -11.43 -1.74
N VAL A 16 3.81 -11.14 -1.38
CA VAL A 16 4.27 -9.78 -1.14
C VAL A 16 4.81 -9.22 -2.46
N ARG A 17 4.26 -8.08 -2.91
CA ARG A 17 4.76 -7.40 -4.12
C ARG A 17 6.11 -6.76 -3.79
N LYS A 18 7.12 -7.06 -4.62
CA LYS A 18 8.50 -6.57 -4.41
C LYS A 18 8.58 -5.06 -4.66
N PRO A 19 9.25 -4.29 -3.78
CA PRO A 19 9.37 -2.85 -3.90
C PRO A 19 10.40 -2.45 -4.96
N ALA A 20 10.19 -1.29 -5.58
CA ALA A 20 11.17 -0.68 -6.49
C ALA A 20 12.14 0.28 -5.77
N THR A 21 11.75 0.75 -4.59
CA THR A 21 12.50 1.68 -3.73
C THR A 21 12.95 0.98 -2.44
N PRO A 22 13.95 1.54 -1.73
CA PRO A 22 14.49 0.90 -0.52
C PRO A 22 13.46 0.70 0.60
N ASP A 23 12.54 1.66 0.74
CA ASP A 23 11.54 1.75 1.81
C ASP A 23 10.14 1.26 1.37
N GLY A 24 9.98 0.83 0.10
CA GLY A 24 8.70 0.42 -0.47
C GLY A 24 7.81 1.57 -0.92
N GLU A 25 6.69 1.20 -1.53
CA GLU A 25 5.70 2.09 -2.10
C GLU A 25 4.29 1.74 -1.60
N LEU A 26 3.43 2.75 -1.55
CA LEU A 26 1.99 2.56 -1.61
C LEU A 26 1.58 2.54 -3.09
N GLU A 27 1.25 1.36 -3.60
CA GLU A 27 0.68 1.22 -4.94
C GLU A 27 -0.83 1.44 -4.90
N VAL A 28 -1.34 2.12 -5.94
CA VAL A 28 -2.77 2.36 -6.14
C VAL A 28 -3.18 1.73 -7.46
N ARG A 29 -4.22 0.90 -7.41
CA ARG A 29 -4.86 0.25 -8.58
C ARG A 29 -6.31 0.65 -8.70
N VAL A 30 -6.81 0.61 -9.93
CA VAL A 30 -8.20 0.91 -10.27
C VAL A 30 -8.88 -0.32 -10.88
N GLY A 31 -10.15 -0.54 -10.53
CA GLY A 31 -10.88 -1.76 -10.90
C GLY A 31 -10.56 -2.95 -10.00
N GLY A 32 -10.15 -2.68 -8.75
CA GLY A 32 -9.76 -3.70 -7.78
C GLY A 32 -8.26 -4.04 -7.77
N CYS A 33 -7.86 -5.02 -6.95
CA CYS A 33 -6.44 -5.30 -6.67
C CYS A 33 -5.68 -5.99 -7.81
N GLU A 34 -6.39 -6.59 -8.76
CA GLU A 34 -5.83 -7.12 -10.02
C GLU A 34 -5.96 -6.14 -11.19
N GLY A 35 -6.46 -4.93 -10.92
CA GLY A 35 -6.64 -3.89 -11.92
C GLY A 35 -5.35 -3.18 -12.31
N GLU A 36 -5.51 -2.13 -13.12
CA GLU A 36 -4.40 -1.33 -13.64
C GLU A 36 -3.73 -0.54 -12.51
N ARG A 37 -2.39 -0.64 -12.40
CA ARG A 37 -1.61 0.17 -11.45
C ARG A 37 -1.50 1.60 -11.97
N ILE A 38 -2.16 2.53 -11.29
CA ILE A 38 -2.23 3.94 -11.68
C ILE A 38 -1.26 4.84 -10.92
N ALA A 39 -0.73 4.38 -9.78
CA ALA A 39 0.31 5.08 -9.04
C ALA A 39 1.17 4.12 -8.20
N ALA A 40 2.39 4.55 -7.92
CA ALA A 40 3.32 3.95 -6.96
C ALA A 40 3.96 5.10 -6.18
N ILE A 41 3.53 5.31 -4.94
CA ILE A 41 3.92 6.45 -4.10
C ILE A 41 5.04 5.96 -3.15
N PRO A 42 6.28 6.46 -3.25
CA PRO A 42 7.37 6.04 -2.37
C PRO A 42 7.08 6.36 -0.90
N LEU A 43 7.29 5.39 0.00
CA LEU A 43 7.06 5.58 1.43
C LEU A 43 8.13 6.44 2.09
N GLY A 44 9.38 6.30 1.66
CA GLY A 44 10.51 7.04 2.20
C GLY A 44 10.57 6.99 3.73
N LYS A 45 10.69 8.16 4.38
CA LYS A 45 10.76 8.25 5.85
C LYS A 45 9.52 7.69 6.56
N ALA A 46 8.33 7.76 5.94
CA ALA A 46 7.10 7.24 6.53
C ALA A 46 7.12 5.71 6.67
N GLY A 47 7.87 5.01 5.80
CA GLY A 47 8.01 3.55 5.86
C GLY A 47 9.01 3.04 6.92
N ARG A 48 9.77 3.94 7.58
CA ARG A 48 10.84 3.57 8.52
C ARG A 48 10.54 3.87 9.99
N GLY A 49 9.50 4.65 10.29
CA GLY A 49 9.19 5.12 11.64
C GLY A 49 8.36 4.11 12.44
N PRO A 50 8.46 4.08 13.79
CA PRO A 50 7.64 3.23 14.64
C PRO A 50 6.18 3.73 14.80
N GLY A 51 5.77 4.72 14.02
CA GLY A 51 4.49 5.41 14.18
C GLY A 51 3.92 5.91 12.86
N LEU A 52 2.83 6.68 12.94
CA LEU A 52 2.13 7.18 11.77
C LEU A 52 3.03 8.10 10.93
N GLY A 53 3.11 7.81 9.63
CA GLY A 53 3.71 8.68 8.63
C GLY A 53 2.72 8.93 7.49
N THR A 54 2.79 10.12 6.90
CA THR A 54 1.92 10.50 5.78
C THR A 54 2.72 10.53 4.49
N VAL A 55 2.12 10.00 3.42
CA VAL A 55 2.64 10.09 2.05
C VAL A 55 1.56 10.70 1.16
N SER A 56 1.99 11.44 0.15
CA SER A 56 1.10 12.07 -0.83
C SER A 56 1.62 11.78 -2.23
N GLY A 57 0.72 11.63 -3.18
CA GLY A 57 1.04 11.43 -4.58
C GLY A 57 -0.13 11.84 -5.48
N ALA A 58 0.17 12.14 -6.73
CA ALA A 58 -0.85 12.45 -7.71
C ALA A 58 -1.42 11.15 -8.32
N LEU A 59 -2.74 11.11 -8.51
CA LEU A 59 -3.40 10.06 -9.28
C LEU A 59 -3.86 10.65 -10.61
N PRO A 60 -3.79 9.88 -11.72
CA PRO A 60 -4.40 10.29 -12.98
C PRO A 60 -5.90 10.56 -12.80
N ALA A 61 -6.41 11.63 -13.39
CA ALA A 61 -7.83 11.96 -13.34
C ALA A 61 -8.65 10.87 -14.06
N ARG A 62 -9.78 10.48 -13.44
CA ARG A 62 -10.73 9.52 -14.00
C ARG A 62 -12.16 10.00 -13.74
N GLU A 63 -13.03 9.80 -14.71
CA GLU A 63 -14.45 10.13 -14.61
C GLU A 63 -15.24 8.94 -14.06
N GLY A 64 -16.30 9.21 -13.31
CA GLY A 64 -17.19 8.18 -12.75
C GLY A 64 -16.66 7.55 -11.45
N ALA A 65 -17.42 6.57 -10.93
CA ALA A 65 -17.08 5.83 -9.73
C ALA A 65 -16.21 4.62 -10.07
N HIS A 66 -15.11 4.44 -9.34
CA HIS A 66 -14.19 3.32 -9.51
C HIS A 66 -13.74 2.76 -8.17
N ASP A 67 -13.57 1.44 -8.12
CA ASP A 67 -12.93 0.80 -6.98
C ASP A 67 -11.41 1.02 -7.02
N LEU A 68 -10.87 1.57 -5.95
CA LEU A 68 -9.44 1.72 -5.75
C LEU A 68 -8.92 0.66 -4.78
N CYS A 69 -7.86 -0.03 -5.17
CA CYS A 69 -7.12 -0.91 -4.28
C CYS A 69 -5.79 -0.26 -3.90
N PHE A 70 -5.52 -0.23 -2.60
CA PHE A 70 -4.28 0.26 -2.00
C PHE A 70 -3.49 -0.93 -1.48
N SER A 71 -2.23 -1.05 -1.87
CA SER A 71 -1.35 -2.13 -1.42
C SER A 71 0.07 -1.65 -1.19
N PHE A 72 0.69 -2.10 -0.11
CA PHE A 72 2.10 -1.82 0.15
C PHE A 72 2.99 -2.84 -0.56
N THR A 73 4.09 -2.36 -1.16
CA THR A 73 5.21 -3.22 -1.53
C THR A 73 6.15 -3.37 -0.34
N ALA A 74 6.73 -4.55 -0.17
CA ALA A 74 7.64 -4.82 0.93
C ALA A 74 8.61 -5.96 0.59
N LYS A 75 9.73 -6.02 1.32
CA LYS A 75 10.71 -7.11 1.17
C LYS A 75 10.28 -8.39 1.90
N GLY A 76 9.28 -8.29 2.77
CA GLY A 76 8.73 -9.38 3.59
C GLY A 76 7.47 -8.91 4.31
N LEU A 77 6.92 -9.78 5.15
CA LEU A 77 5.68 -9.51 5.89
C LEU A 77 5.87 -8.61 7.11
N ASP A 78 7.05 -8.64 7.70
CA ASP A 78 7.36 -7.91 8.92
C ASP A 78 8.37 -6.78 8.65
N PRO A 79 8.07 -5.54 9.08
CA PRO A 79 6.81 -5.09 9.69
C PRO A 79 5.66 -5.05 8.67
N MET A 80 4.42 -5.30 9.13
CA MET A 80 3.22 -5.19 8.29
C MET A 80 2.65 -3.77 8.37
N PRO A 81 2.78 -2.93 7.32
CA PRO A 81 2.21 -1.60 7.31
C PRO A 81 0.68 -1.64 7.26
N ALA A 82 0.05 -0.66 7.88
CA ALA A 82 -1.40 -0.48 7.87
C ALA A 82 -1.76 0.94 7.43
N LEU A 83 -2.93 1.07 6.79
CA LEU A 83 -3.52 2.37 6.48
C LEU A 83 -4.38 2.81 7.67
N ASP A 84 -4.09 3.99 8.21
CA ASP A 84 -4.95 4.65 9.21
C ASP A 84 -6.08 5.44 8.53
N ARG A 85 -5.71 6.24 7.52
CA ARG A 85 -6.64 7.08 6.75
C ARG A 85 -6.16 7.25 5.31
N VAL A 86 -7.12 7.29 4.39
CA VAL A 86 -6.89 7.72 3.01
C VAL A 86 -7.82 8.90 2.71
N THR A 87 -7.27 9.95 2.10
CA THR A 87 -8.02 11.10 1.62
C THR A 87 -7.74 11.29 0.14
N LEU A 88 -8.79 11.38 -0.67
CA LEU A 88 -8.69 11.78 -2.07
C LEU A 88 -9.05 13.27 -2.16
N THR A 89 -8.15 14.05 -2.74
CA THR A 89 -8.37 15.48 -3.01
C THR A 89 -8.37 15.73 -4.50
N THR A 90 -9.00 16.82 -4.92
CA THR A 90 -8.88 17.31 -6.29
C THR A 90 -7.49 17.94 -6.47
N ALA A 91 -6.92 17.80 -7.66
CA ALA A 91 -5.64 18.45 -7.96
C ALA A 91 -5.83 19.98 -7.90
N GLY A 92 -5.07 20.64 -7.02
CA GLY A 92 -5.11 22.10 -6.83
C GLY A 92 -5.71 22.58 -5.50
N GLN A 93 -5.99 21.67 -4.57
CA GLN A 93 -6.42 21.99 -3.20
C GLN A 93 -5.34 21.68 -2.17
#